data_AF-X1NIY1-F1
#
_entry.id   AF-X1NIY1-F1
#
_cell.length_a   1.000
_cell.length_b   1.000
_cell.length_c   1.000
_cell.angle_alpha   90.00
_cell.angle_beta   90.00
_cell.angle_gamma   90.00
#
_symmetry.space_group_name_H-M   'P 1'
#
loop_
_entity.id
_entity.type
_entity.pdbx_description
1 polymer ?
#
loop_
_entity_poly.entity_id
_entity_poly.type
_entity_poly.pdbx_seq_one_letter_code
_entity_poly.pdbx_strand_id
1 'polypeptide(L)'
;GDTILDPFVGSGTTAIETQLLGINCAAFDVSPLCILMSKVKTESIEALDQILKYGHSVSPSTRKLSQSALFTEITVEDMPDEKVGNFYKMAEMIAFSDESRRHKDFSKSFHLNIEKMSKSVADFKAVKERLGLQLGRVEIKQGDARELSLQDKSVDGIITSPPYSIALNYVANDAHALKALGYDLNSIKEDFIGVRGTGSEKFRLYNADMSRCFKEMYRVLKPNRYCVIVIGNVTYQNEEVNTTEMTIESCKKVGFEC
;
A
#
# COMPACT_ATOMS: atom_id res chain seq x y z
N GLY A 1 -20.76 13.43 -1.59
CA GLY A 1 -19.30 13.49 -1.62
C GLY A 1 -18.86 12.56 -2.73
N ASP A 2 -17.62 12.70 -3.18
CA ASP A 2 -17.04 11.76 -4.14
C ASP A 2 -15.83 11.12 -3.45
N THR A 3 -16.09 10.28 -2.44
CA THR A 3 -15.04 9.56 -1.70
C THR A 3 -15.13 8.07 -1.98
N ILE A 4 -14.09 7.55 -2.63
CA ILE A 4 -13.88 6.12 -2.84
C ILE A 4 -13.08 5.55 -1.68
N LEU A 5 -13.51 4.39 -1.19
CA LEU A 5 -12.76 3.63 -0.20
C LEU A 5 -12.01 2.48 -0.87
N ASP A 6 -10.73 2.34 -0.52
CA ASP A 6 -9.95 1.12 -0.73
C ASP A 6 -9.46 0.58 0.64
N PRO A 7 -10.11 -0.45 1.21
CA PRO A 7 -9.72 -0.99 2.51
C PRO A 7 -8.50 -1.92 2.43
N PHE A 8 -7.95 -2.16 1.23
CA PHE A 8 -6.78 -3.02 0.97
C PHE A 8 -5.82 -2.32 0.00
N VAL A 9 -5.43 -1.09 0.32
CA VAL A 9 -4.74 -0.18 -0.61
C VAL A 9 -3.50 -0.81 -1.25
N GLY A 10 -2.79 -1.69 -0.54
CA GLY A 10 -1.68 -2.47 -1.06
C GLY A 10 -0.60 -1.57 -1.68
N SER A 11 -0.47 -1.62 -3.00
CA SER A 11 0.51 -0.78 -3.71
C SER A 11 0.03 0.63 -4.07
N GLY A 12 -1.21 1.00 -3.75
CA GLY A 12 -1.72 2.34 -3.96
C GLY A 12 -2.36 2.59 -5.32
N THR A 13 -2.69 1.55 -6.11
CA THR A 13 -3.26 1.72 -7.46
C THR A 13 -4.58 2.48 -7.42
N THR A 14 -5.57 2.03 -6.64
CA THR A 14 -6.85 2.74 -6.52
C THR A 14 -6.65 4.18 -6.04
N ALA A 15 -5.75 4.38 -5.07
CA ALA A 15 -5.46 5.69 -4.49
C ALA A 15 -4.88 6.68 -5.54
N ILE A 16 -3.91 6.25 -6.35
CA ILE A 16 -3.34 7.13 -7.38
C ILE A 16 -4.31 7.37 -8.55
N GLU A 17 -5.08 6.36 -8.97
CA GLU A 17 -6.04 6.52 -10.07
C GLU A 17 -7.20 7.44 -9.68
N THR A 18 -7.74 7.30 -8.46
CA THR A 18 -8.78 8.22 -7.94
C THR A 18 -8.23 9.63 -7.81
N GLN A 19 -7.01 9.80 -7.30
CA GLN A 19 -6.33 11.09 -7.24
C GLN A 19 -6.24 11.76 -8.61
N LEU A 20 -5.79 11.03 -9.63
CA LEU A 20 -5.66 11.53 -11.01
C LEU A 20 -7.00 11.95 -11.63
N LEU A 21 -8.08 11.27 -11.25
CA LEU A 21 -9.44 11.55 -11.71
C LEU A 21 -10.13 12.69 -10.93
N GLY A 22 -9.46 13.30 -9.95
CA GLY A 22 -10.07 14.35 -9.11
C GLY A 22 -11.03 13.81 -8.05
N ILE A 23 -11.01 12.49 -7.78
CA ILE A 23 -11.90 11.80 -6.84
C ILE A 23 -11.16 11.62 -5.52
N ASN A 24 -11.84 11.90 -4.40
CA ASN A 24 -11.22 11.72 -3.09
C ASN A 24 -11.11 10.23 -2.75
N CYS A 25 -10.07 9.85 -2.03
CA CYS A 25 -9.83 8.48 -1.62
C CYS A 25 -9.53 8.39 -0.13
N ALA A 26 -10.23 7.50 0.56
CA ALA A 26 -9.84 7.01 1.88
C ALA A 26 -9.30 5.59 1.71
N ALA A 27 -8.10 5.33 2.21
CA ALA A 27 -7.39 4.09 1.94
C ALA A 27 -6.78 3.50 3.21
N PHE A 28 -6.88 2.17 3.36
CA PHE A 28 -6.37 1.46 4.53
C PHE A 28 -5.52 0.25 4.15
N ASP A 29 -4.56 -0.07 5.00
CA ASP A 29 -3.83 -1.33 4.99
C ASP A 29 -3.34 -1.68 6.39
N VAL A 30 -3.19 -2.98 6.67
CA VAL A 30 -2.50 -3.44 7.87
C VAL A 30 -0.97 -3.34 7.71
N SER A 31 -0.48 -3.44 6.47
CA SER A 31 0.94 -3.46 6.15
C SER A 31 1.54 -2.05 6.17
N PRO A 32 2.48 -1.75 7.09
CA PRO A 32 3.14 -0.44 7.14
C PRO A 32 3.95 -0.16 5.86
N LEU A 33 4.43 -1.20 5.17
CA LEU A 33 5.11 -1.05 3.88
C LEU A 33 4.13 -0.62 2.77
N CYS A 34 2.92 -1.17 2.75
CA CYS A 34 1.87 -0.79 1.80
C CYS A 34 1.42 0.66 2.03
N ILE A 35 1.29 1.07 3.29
CA ILE A 35 1.04 2.45 3.67
C ILE A 35 2.14 3.38 3.16
N LEU A 36 3.41 3.07 3.45
CA LEU A 36 4.55 3.86 2.98
C LEU A 36 4.57 3.98 1.45
N MET A 37 4.46 2.86 0.74
CA MET A 37 4.48 2.83 -0.72
C MET A 37 3.33 3.64 -1.33
N SER A 38 2.13 3.53 -0.77
CA SER A 38 0.94 4.24 -1.26
C SER A 38 1.04 5.74 -1.00
N LYS A 39 1.54 6.16 0.16
CA LYS A 39 1.83 7.57 0.48
C LYS A 39 2.85 8.14 -0.50
N VAL A 40 3.95 7.43 -0.75
CA VAL A 40 4.98 7.89 -1.69
C VAL A 40 4.41 8.09 -3.10
N LYS A 41 3.55 7.19 -3.59
CA LYS A 41 2.94 7.34 -4.91
C LYS A 41 2.01 8.55 -5.02
N THR A 42 1.31 8.91 -3.94
CA THR A 42 0.24 9.92 -3.96
C THR A 42 0.67 11.29 -3.44
N GLU A 43 1.70 11.36 -2.59
CA GLU A 43 2.11 12.59 -1.89
C GLU A 43 3.43 13.17 -2.43
N SER A 44 4.30 12.38 -3.06
CA SER A 44 5.63 12.86 -3.49
C SER A 44 5.58 14.00 -4.50
N ILE A 45 4.50 14.11 -5.28
CA ILE A 45 4.28 15.22 -6.22
C ILE A 45 4.26 16.58 -5.50
N GLU A 46 3.79 16.62 -4.25
CA GLU A 46 3.73 17.84 -3.44
C GLU A 46 5.08 18.21 -2.83
N ALA A 47 5.99 17.23 -2.73
CA ALA A 47 7.31 17.37 -2.12
C ALA A 47 8.46 17.34 -3.14
N LEU A 48 8.16 17.28 -4.45
CA LEU A 48 9.15 17.06 -5.51
C LEU A 48 10.31 18.05 -5.45
N ASP A 49 10.03 19.33 -5.25
CA ASP A 49 11.07 20.37 -5.27
C ASP A 49 12.09 20.17 -4.12
N GLN A 50 11.61 19.71 -2.95
CA GLN A 50 12.48 19.36 -1.83
C GLN A 50 13.23 18.05 -2.08
N ILE A 51 12.57 17.03 -2.63
CA ILE A 51 13.19 15.76 -3.02
C ILE A 51 14.34 16.00 -3.99
N LEU A 52 14.14 16.83 -5.02
CA LEU A 52 15.18 17.19 -5.99
C LEU A 52 16.31 18.01 -5.36
N LYS A 53 15.98 18.90 -4.40
CA LYS A 53 16.97 19.69 -3.67
C LYS A 53 17.92 18.82 -2.84
N TYR A 54 17.39 17.83 -2.14
CA TYR A 54 18.22 16.89 -1.36
C TYR A 54 18.94 15.89 -2.29
N GLY A 55 18.25 15.36 -3.30
CA GLY A 55 18.83 14.46 -4.30
C GLY A 55 19.61 13.31 -3.65
N HIS A 56 20.91 13.23 -3.98
CA HIS A 56 21.83 12.20 -3.48
C HIS A 56 22.54 12.56 -2.16
N SER A 57 22.24 13.70 -1.54
CA SER A 57 22.87 14.11 -0.28
C SER A 57 22.26 13.44 0.95
N VAL A 58 21.24 12.59 0.77
CA VAL A 58 20.53 11.89 1.85
C VAL A 58 21.21 10.55 2.09
N SER A 59 21.54 10.28 3.35
CA SER A 59 22.11 8.98 3.75
C SER A 59 21.01 8.04 4.26
N PRO A 60 21.08 6.74 3.95
CA PRO A 60 20.15 5.74 4.45
C PRO A 60 20.26 5.65 5.98
N SER A 61 19.11 5.49 6.67
CA SER A 61 19.01 5.45 8.14
C SER A 61 19.94 4.41 8.78
N THR A 62 20.06 3.27 8.12
CA THR A 62 20.63 2.04 8.70
C THR A 62 22.10 1.82 8.38
N ARG A 63 22.67 2.62 7.47
CA ARG A 63 24.07 2.51 7.04
C ARG A 63 24.64 3.91 6.81
N LYS A 64 25.50 4.38 7.72
CA LYS A 64 26.34 5.55 7.43
C LYS A 64 27.23 5.20 6.24
N LEU A 65 27.00 5.83 5.10
CA LEU A 65 27.81 5.64 3.90
C LEU A 65 29.21 6.21 4.20
N SER A 66 30.18 5.33 4.48
CA SER A 66 31.54 5.76 4.73
C SER A 66 32.24 6.08 3.41
N GLN A 67 31.96 7.25 2.82
CA GLN A 67 32.85 8.00 1.92
C GLN A 67 32.15 9.22 1.30
N SER A 68 32.02 10.31 2.06
CA SER A 68 32.61 11.60 1.70
C SER A 68 32.23 12.64 2.76
N ALA A 69 33.12 12.81 3.72
CA ALA A 69 33.12 13.99 4.57
C ALA A 69 33.18 15.22 3.68
N LEU A 70 32.06 15.96 3.54
CA LEU A 70 31.98 17.38 3.18
C LEU A 70 30.56 17.95 3.11
N PHE A 71 29.50 17.13 3.20
CA PHE A 71 28.12 17.62 3.30
C PHE A 71 27.51 17.17 4.62
N THR A 72 26.71 18.03 5.24
CA THR A 72 25.78 17.64 6.32
C THR A 72 24.81 16.62 5.75
N GLU A 73 25.17 15.35 5.82
CA GLU A 73 24.31 14.23 5.47
C GLU A 73 23.13 14.23 6.44
N ILE A 74 21.95 14.62 5.94
CA ILE A 74 20.69 14.37 6.64
C ILE A 74 20.39 12.89 6.45
N THR A 75 20.12 12.19 7.54
CA THR A 75 19.64 10.80 7.44
C THR A 75 18.16 10.81 7.06
N VAL A 76 17.68 9.72 6.47
CA VAL A 76 16.24 9.56 6.18
C VAL A 76 15.36 9.77 7.42
N GLU A 77 15.84 9.41 8.61
CA GLU A 77 15.12 9.56 9.88
C GLU A 77 15.08 11.01 10.39
N ASP A 78 16.08 11.81 10.04
CA ASP A 78 16.18 13.22 10.45
C ASP A 78 15.45 14.18 9.49
N MET A 79 14.72 13.65 8.50
CA MET A 79 14.07 14.46 7.49
C MET A 79 12.91 15.27 8.10
N PRO A 80 12.90 16.61 7.98
CA PRO A 80 11.90 17.44 8.65
C PRO A 80 10.51 17.35 8.02
N ASP A 81 10.44 17.05 6.72
CA ASP A 81 9.18 16.87 5.98
C ASP A 81 8.89 15.38 5.84
N GLU A 82 7.72 14.95 6.36
CA GLU A 82 7.31 13.54 6.35
C GLU A 82 7.24 12.96 4.93
N LYS A 83 6.79 13.74 3.94
CA LYS A 83 6.63 13.25 2.55
C LYS A 83 7.98 13.04 1.90
N VAL A 84 8.92 13.95 2.14
CA VAL A 84 10.32 13.79 1.71
C VAL A 84 10.94 12.58 2.42
N GLY A 85 10.75 12.46 3.73
CA GLY A 85 11.26 11.31 4.52
C GLY A 85 10.72 9.98 4.00
N ASN A 86 9.41 9.90 3.75
CA ASN A 86 8.74 8.73 3.19
C ASN A 86 9.31 8.33 1.82
N PHE A 87 9.58 9.32 0.94
CA PHE A 87 10.18 9.07 -0.37
C PHE A 87 11.53 8.35 -0.23
N TYR A 88 12.44 8.88 0.60
CA TYR A 88 13.74 8.26 0.80
C TYR A 88 13.66 6.95 1.58
N LYS A 89 12.74 6.82 2.54
CA LYS A 89 12.51 5.57 3.28
C LYS A 89 12.08 4.46 2.33
N MET A 90 11.21 4.77 1.36
CA MET A 90 10.80 3.80 0.36
C MET A 90 11.96 3.40 -0.57
N ALA A 91 12.81 4.35 -0.98
CA ALA A 91 14.02 4.02 -1.73
C ALA A 91 14.97 3.09 -0.93
N GLU A 92 15.09 3.32 0.39
CA GLU A 92 15.84 2.45 1.32
C GLU A 92 15.24 1.03 1.36
N MET A 93 13.91 0.91 1.46
CA MET A 93 13.23 -0.39 1.48
C MET A 93 13.40 -1.17 0.17
N ILE A 94 13.37 -0.50 -0.97
CA ILE A 94 13.65 -1.13 -2.27
C ILE A 94 15.10 -1.62 -2.31
N ALA A 95 16.05 -0.83 -1.81
CA ALA A 95 17.46 -1.20 -1.77
C ALA A 95 17.72 -2.44 -0.90
N PHE A 96 17.08 -2.52 0.28
CA PHE A 96 17.12 -3.72 1.13
C PHE A 96 16.58 -4.96 0.42
N SER A 97 15.45 -4.83 -0.27
CA SER A 97 14.86 -5.93 -1.03
C SER A 97 15.76 -6.37 -2.19
N ASP A 98 16.38 -5.41 -2.89
CA ASP A 98 17.32 -5.65 -3.99
C ASP A 98 18.60 -6.38 -3.52
N GLU A 99 19.17 -5.95 -2.40
CA GLU A 99 20.34 -6.61 -1.82
C GLU A 99 20.00 -8.04 -1.39
N SER A 100 18.90 -8.23 -0.67
CA SER A 100 18.55 -9.54 -0.12
C SER A 100 18.12 -10.56 -1.18
N ARG A 101 17.34 -10.12 -2.18
CA ARG A 101 16.77 -11.04 -3.20
C ARG A 101 17.62 -11.18 -4.45
N ARG A 102 18.42 -10.15 -4.79
CA ARG A 102 19.15 -10.08 -6.07
C ARG A 102 20.65 -9.89 -5.89
N HIS A 103 21.15 -9.88 -4.64
CA HIS A 103 22.57 -9.70 -4.31
C HIS A 103 23.18 -8.44 -4.94
N LYS A 104 22.38 -7.38 -5.09
CA LYS A 104 22.84 -6.09 -5.60
C LYS A 104 23.50 -5.28 -4.49
N ASP A 105 24.41 -4.40 -4.88
CA ASP A 105 24.98 -3.40 -3.98
C ASP A 105 23.89 -2.44 -3.47
N PHE A 106 23.81 -2.32 -2.15
CA PHE A 106 22.79 -1.52 -1.47
C PHE A 106 22.89 -0.03 -1.80
N SER A 107 24.08 0.56 -1.71
CA SER A 107 24.28 2.01 -1.94
C SER A 107 23.92 2.38 -3.37
N LYS A 108 24.37 1.57 -4.33
CA LYS A 108 24.04 1.74 -5.74
C LYS A 108 22.55 1.57 -5.99
N SER A 109 21.90 0.59 -5.38
CA SER A 109 20.44 0.40 -5.51
C SER A 109 19.68 1.59 -4.91
N PHE A 110 20.08 2.07 -3.73
CA PHE A 110 19.46 3.22 -3.07
C PHE A 110 19.49 4.48 -3.95
N HIS A 111 20.67 4.86 -4.45
CA HIS A 111 20.82 6.04 -5.31
C HIS A 111 20.09 5.88 -6.64
N LEU A 112 20.14 4.68 -7.24
CA LEU A 112 19.41 4.40 -8.48
C LEU A 112 17.89 4.51 -8.30
N ASN A 113 17.37 4.08 -7.15
CA ASN A 113 15.93 4.19 -6.87
C ASN A 113 15.51 5.63 -6.60
N ILE A 114 16.34 6.45 -5.93
CA ILE A 114 16.12 7.89 -5.80
C ILE A 114 15.96 8.54 -7.18
N GLU A 115 16.86 8.27 -8.13
CA GLU A 115 16.79 8.81 -9.49
C GLU A 115 15.51 8.39 -10.22
N LYS A 116 15.23 7.08 -10.23
CA LYS A 116 14.05 6.52 -10.92
C LYS A 116 12.75 7.05 -10.36
N MET A 117 12.63 7.08 -9.04
CA MET A 117 11.44 7.60 -8.36
C MET A 117 11.30 9.10 -8.59
N SER A 118 12.38 9.88 -8.50
CA SER A 118 12.35 11.33 -8.76
C SER A 118 11.89 11.63 -10.18
N LYS A 119 12.39 10.87 -11.16
CA LYS A 119 11.95 10.97 -12.55
C LYS A 119 10.46 10.64 -12.69
N SER A 120 9.99 9.55 -12.08
CA SER A 120 8.57 9.18 -12.12
C SER A 120 7.66 10.26 -11.53
N VAL A 121 8.08 10.91 -10.43
CA VAL A 121 7.31 12.00 -9.80
C VAL A 121 7.36 13.28 -10.66
N ALA A 122 8.50 13.57 -11.28
CA ALA A 122 8.64 14.70 -12.21
C ALA A 122 7.76 14.51 -13.47
N ASP A 123 7.75 13.32 -14.05
CA ASP A 123 6.89 12.96 -15.18
C ASP A 123 5.41 13.10 -14.78
N PHE A 124 5.04 12.66 -13.57
CA PHE A 124 3.69 12.86 -13.04
C PHE A 124 3.34 14.36 -12.91
N LYS A 125 4.20 15.19 -12.30
CA LYS A 125 3.98 16.64 -12.18
C LYS A 125 3.79 17.31 -13.55
N ALA A 126 4.65 16.96 -14.51
CA ALA A 126 4.57 17.48 -15.87
C ALA A 126 3.27 17.08 -16.58
N VAL A 127 2.82 15.83 -16.43
CA VAL A 127 1.55 15.37 -17.01
C VAL A 127 0.35 16.06 -16.36
N LYS A 128 0.36 16.20 -15.02
CA LYS A 128 -0.68 16.92 -14.27
C LYS A 128 -0.83 18.35 -14.80
N GLU A 129 0.27 19.08 -14.93
CA GLU A 129 0.29 20.46 -15.42
C GLU A 129 -0.15 20.55 -16.89
N ARG A 130 0.38 19.69 -17.75
CA ARG A 130 0.05 19.65 -19.18
C ARG A 130 -1.44 19.38 -19.44
N LEU A 131 -2.05 18.50 -18.65
CA LEU A 131 -3.46 18.12 -18.81
C LEU A 131 -4.40 18.97 -17.93
N GLY A 132 -3.87 19.87 -17.09
CA GLY A 132 -4.67 20.69 -16.17
C GLY A 132 -5.43 19.87 -15.12
N LEU A 133 -4.88 18.73 -14.69
CA LEU A 133 -5.58 17.82 -13.76
C LEU A 133 -5.74 18.46 -12.38
N GLN A 134 -6.97 18.41 -11.86
CA GLN A 134 -7.27 18.72 -10.46
C GLN A 134 -7.21 17.41 -9.69
N LEU A 135 -6.26 17.30 -8.78
CA LEU A 135 -6.06 16.06 -8.03
C LEU A 135 -7.06 15.93 -6.89
N GLY A 136 -7.61 14.72 -6.72
CA GLY A 136 -8.45 14.37 -5.58
C GLY A 136 -7.62 14.29 -4.29
N ARG A 137 -8.27 14.51 -3.14
CA ARG A 137 -7.61 14.32 -1.84
C ARG A 137 -7.50 12.83 -1.54
N VAL A 138 -6.30 12.36 -1.24
CA VAL A 138 -6.05 10.99 -0.78
C VAL A 138 -5.67 11.01 0.70
N GLU A 139 -6.29 10.14 1.49
CA GLU A 139 -5.96 9.91 2.89
C GLU A 139 -5.66 8.42 3.11
N ILE A 140 -4.40 8.11 3.42
CA ILE A 140 -3.91 6.74 3.63
C ILE A 140 -3.61 6.55 5.11
N LYS A 141 -4.23 5.53 5.71
CA LYS A 141 -4.08 5.20 7.14
C LYS A 141 -3.76 3.74 7.33
N GLN A 142 -2.88 3.45 8.29
CA GLN A 142 -2.77 2.08 8.76
C GLN A 142 -4.06 1.68 9.48
N GLY A 143 -4.64 0.54 9.12
CA GLY A 143 -5.90 0.06 9.68
C GLY A 143 -6.31 -1.29 9.13
N ASP A 144 -7.09 -2.02 9.93
CA ASP A 144 -7.60 -3.34 9.59
C ASP A 144 -8.95 -3.24 8.89
N ALA A 145 -9.07 -3.82 7.70
CA ALA A 145 -10.33 -3.85 6.95
C ALA A 145 -11.48 -4.59 7.67
N ARG A 146 -11.14 -5.44 8.65
CA ARG A 146 -12.11 -6.15 9.50
C ARG A 146 -12.75 -5.24 10.55
N GLU A 147 -12.22 -4.04 10.75
CA GLU A 147 -12.72 -3.00 11.67
C GLU A 147 -12.26 -1.60 11.20
N LEU A 148 -13.03 -1.00 10.30
CA LEU A 148 -12.69 0.29 9.71
C LEU A 148 -13.01 1.43 10.68
N SER A 149 -12.05 2.32 10.90
CA SER A 149 -12.21 3.57 11.68
C SER A 149 -12.98 4.65 10.92
N LEU A 150 -14.12 4.27 10.35
CA LEU A 150 -15.04 5.09 9.57
C LEU A 150 -16.46 5.00 10.15
N GLN A 151 -17.22 6.08 9.98
CA GLN A 151 -18.63 6.13 10.36
C GLN A 151 -19.48 5.28 9.40
N ASP A 152 -20.66 4.86 9.87
CA ASP A 152 -21.64 4.19 9.03
C ASP A 152 -22.04 5.10 7.86
N LYS A 153 -22.21 4.51 6.67
CA LYS A 153 -22.72 5.22 5.48
C LYS A 153 -21.94 6.50 5.18
N SER A 154 -20.62 6.48 5.30
CA SER A 154 -19.75 7.64 5.13
C SER A 154 -19.11 7.74 3.74
N VAL A 155 -18.96 6.64 3.00
CA VAL A 155 -18.27 6.61 1.70
C VAL A 155 -19.23 6.48 0.52
N ASP A 156 -18.84 7.01 -0.64
CA ASP A 156 -19.71 7.12 -1.83
C ASP A 156 -19.47 6.00 -2.87
N GLY A 157 -18.42 5.20 -2.68
CA GLY A 157 -18.15 3.98 -3.44
C GLY A 157 -16.97 3.21 -2.84
N ILE A 158 -16.84 1.94 -3.19
CA ILE A 158 -15.70 1.11 -2.82
C ILE A 158 -15.11 0.55 -4.11
N ILE A 159 -13.79 0.65 -4.27
CA ILE A 159 -13.04 -0.01 -5.35
C ILE A 159 -11.83 -0.65 -4.69
N THR A 160 -11.69 -1.96 -4.80
CA THR A 160 -10.60 -2.66 -4.13
C THR A 160 -10.27 -3.99 -4.79
N SER A 161 -9.15 -4.58 -4.38
CA SER A 161 -8.71 -5.92 -4.71
C SER A 161 -8.28 -6.59 -3.40
N PRO A 162 -9.00 -7.63 -2.92
CA PRO A 162 -8.70 -8.26 -1.65
C PRO A 162 -7.36 -9.01 -1.71
N PRO A 163 -6.72 -9.24 -0.56
CA PRO A 163 -5.44 -9.93 -0.54
C PRO A 163 -5.60 -11.40 -0.93
N TYR A 164 -4.98 -11.81 -2.04
CA TYR A 164 -4.93 -13.22 -2.51
C TYR A 164 -4.07 -14.16 -1.62
N SER A 165 -4.05 -13.94 -0.31
CA SER A 165 -3.07 -14.51 0.62
C SER A 165 -3.14 -16.03 0.76
N ILE A 166 -4.24 -16.65 0.30
CA ILE A 166 -4.32 -18.11 0.16
C ILE A 166 -3.19 -18.61 -0.75
N ALA A 167 -2.91 -17.91 -1.84
CA ALA A 167 -1.88 -18.23 -2.82
C ALA A 167 -0.54 -17.51 -2.56
N LEU A 168 -0.54 -16.35 -1.90
CA LEU A 168 0.63 -15.50 -1.70
C LEU A 168 0.92 -15.23 -0.22
N ASN A 169 2.17 -15.42 0.21
CA ASN A 169 2.57 -15.04 1.57
C ASN A 169 3.20 -13.63 1.56
N TYR A 170 2.37 -12.59 1.66
CA TYR A 170 2.84 -11.20 1.63
C TYR A 170 3.86 -10.86 2.72
N VAL A 171 3.67 -11.41 3.94
CA VAL A 171 4.62 -11.21 5.05
C VAL A 171 5.97 -11.83 4.72
N ALA A 172 5.99 -13.07 4.22
CA ALA A 172 7.25 -13.72 3.86
C ALA A 172 7.92 -13.05 2.67
N ASN A 173 7.13 -12.59 1.69
CA ASN A 173 7.66 -11.83 0.57
C ASN A 173 8.34 -10.57 1.11
N ASP A 174 7.65 -9.73 1.87
CA ASP A 174 8.15 -8.40 2.25
C ASP A 174 8.95 -8.39 3.57
N ALA A 175 9.30 -9.57 4.07
CA ALA A 175 9.99 -9.80 5.33
C ALA A 175 11.21 -8.89 5.56
N HIS A 176 12.05 -8.69 4.54
CA HIS A 176 13.27 -7.89 4.68
C HIS A 176 12.98 -6.41 4.84
N ALA A 177 12.04 -5.87 4.07
CA ALA A 177 11.64 -4.48 4.17
C ALA A 177 10.90 -4.22 5.49
N LEU A 178 9.99 -5.10 5.88
CA LEU A 178 9.28 -5.00 7.17
C LEU A 178 10.23 -5.03 8.37
N LYS A 179 11.24 -5.91 8.36
CA LYS A 179 12.30 -5.95 9.38
C LYS A 179 13.14 -4.67 9.40
N ALA A 180 13.48 -4.12 8.22
CA ALA A 180 14.23 -2.87 8.11
C ALA A 180 13.42 -1.65 8.58
N LEU A 181 12.09 -1.72 8.53
CA LEU A 181 11.18 -0.75 9.16
C LEU A 181 11.05 -0.95 10.68
N GLY A 182 11.71 -1.95 11.26
CA GLY A 182 11.70 -2.22 12.71
C GLY A 182 10.56 -3.10 13.19
N TYR A 183 9.79 -3.73 12.28
CA TYR A 183 8.66 -4.58 12.67
C TYR A 183 9.10 -6.03 12.95
N ASP A 184 8.54 -6.61 14.01
CA ASP A 184 8.61 -8.05 14.25
C ASP A 184 7.60 -8.78 13.34
N LEU A 185 8.09 -9.75 12.58
CA LEU A 185 7.26 -10.49 11.64
C LEU A 185 6.27 -11.42 12.33
N ASN A 186 6.58 -11.88 13.55
CA ASN A 186 5.67 -12.75 14.29
C ASN A 186 4.46 -11.97 14.80
N SER A 187 4.67 -10.76 15.34
CA SER A 187 3.57 -9.92 15.82
C SER A 187 2.65 -9.46 14.69
N ILE A 188 3.22 -8.98 13.57
CA ILE A 188 2.42 -8.40 12.48
C ILE A 188 1.62 -9.46 11.72
N LYS A 189 2.08 -10.72 11.68
CA LYS A 189 1.42 -11.81 10.95
C LYS A 189 -0.02 -12.03 11.37
N GLU A 190 -0.37 -11.75 12.62
CA GLU A 190 -1.73 -11.92 13.14
C GLU A 190 -2.74 -10.90 12.55
N ASP A 191 -2.23 -9.76 12.11
CA ASP A 191 -3.03 -8.69 11.51
C ASP A 191 -3.31 -8.97 10.02
N PHE A 192 -2.43 -9.71 9.34
CA PHE A 192 -2.59 -10.02 7.92
C PHE A 192 -3.67 -11.08 7.67
N ILE A 193 -4.52 -10.78 6.70
CA ILE A 193 -5.54 -11.71 6.22
C ILE A 193 -4.87 -12.82 5.39
N GLY A 194 -5.24 -14.06 5.68
CA GLY A 194 -4.87 -15.25 4.90
C GLY A 194 -3.42 -15.72 5.02
N VAL A 195 -2.67 -15.28 6.03
CA VAL A 195 -1.33 -15.85 6.35
C VAL A 195 -1.32 -16.71 7.62
N ARG A 196 -2.48 -16.87 8.27
CA ARG A 196 -2.69 -17.63 9.51
C ARG A 196 -3.20 -19.05 9.21
N GLY A 197 -2.92 -19.98 10.12
CA GLY A 197 -3.31 -21.39 9.99
C GLY A 197 -2.55 -22.17 8.92
N THR A 198 -2.85 -23.46 8.80
CA THR A 198 -2.26 -24.40 7.84
C THR A 198 -3.33 -25.28 7.20
N GLY A 199 -3.13 -25.72 5.96
CA GLY A 199 -4.08 -26.60 5.27
C GLY A 199 -5.48 -25.99 5.16
N SER A 200 -6.52 -26.78 5.48
CA SER A 200 -7.92 -26.34 5.46
C SER A 200 -8.24 -25.21 6.43
N GLU A 201 -7.53 -25.12 7.55
CA GLU A 201 -7.74 -24.08 8.55
C GLU A 201 -7.40 -22.69 8.00
N LYS A 202 -6.38 -22.59 7.14
CA LYS A 202 -6.01 -21.34 6.47
C LYS A 202 -7.18 -20.76 5.67
N PHE A 203 -7.89 -21.62 4.92
CA PHE A 203 -9.07 -21.22 4.16
C PHE A 203 -10.21 -20.77 5.06
N ARG A 204 -10.46 -21.51 6.14
CA ARG A 204 -11.52 -21.17 7.09
C ARG A 204 -11.29 -19.79 7.72
N LEU A 205 -10.06 -19.53 8.17
CA LEU A 205 -9.67 -18.24 8.75
C LEU A 205 -9.77 -17.11 7.72
N TYR A 206 -9.27 -17.31 6.50
CA TYR A 206 -9.39 -16.34 5.42
C TYR A 206 -10.86 -15.99 5.13
N ASN A 207 -11.72 -16.98 4.96
CA ASN A 207 -13.14 -16.75 4.67
C ASN A 207 -13.84 -16.01 5.84
N ALA A 208 -13.47 -16.33 7.08
CA ALA A 208 -13.99 -15.63 8.25
C ALA A 208 -13.54 -14.15 8.29
N ASP A 209 -12.27 -13.88 7.99
CA ASP A 209 -11.74 -12.51 7.89
C ASP A 209 -12.43 -11.72 6.78
N MET A 210 -12.52 -12.30 5.57
CA MET A 210 -13.14 -11.65 4.43
C MET A 210 -14.62 -11.36 4.67
N SER A 211 -15.34 -12.28 5.32
CA SER A 211 -16.74 -12.04 5.72
C SER A 211 -16.89 -10.83 6.65
N ARG A 212 -15.93 -10.63 7.58
CA ARG A 212 -15.90 -9.43 8.43
C ARG A 212 -15.59 -8.17 7.61
N CYS A 213 -14.65 -8.25 6.67
CA CYS A 213 -14.33 -7.12 5.78
C CYS A 213 -15.54 -6.70 4.95
N PHE A 214 -16.27 -7.65 4.36
CA PHE A 214 -17.48 -7.35 3.59
C PHE A 214 -18.57 -6.72 4.46
N LYS A 215 -18.71 -7.16 5.71
CA LYS A 215 -19.61 -6.52 6.68
C LYS A 215 -19.24 -5.07 6.96
N GLU A 216 -17.95 -4.78 7.14
CA GLU A 216 -17.47 -3.41 7.33
C GLU A 216 -17.65 -2.56 6.07
N MET A 217 -17.33 -3.10 4.90
CA MET A 217 -17.59 -2.44 3.61
C MET A 217 -19.06 -2.08 3.44
N TYR A 218 -19.97 -2.99 3.75
CA TYR A 218 -21.41 -2.71 3.70
C TYR A 218 -21.83 -1.64 4.71
N ARG A 219 -21.31 -1.69 5.94
CA ARG A 219 -21.60 -0.72 7.00
C ARG A 219 -21.22 0.71 6.61
N VAL A 220 -20.02 0.90 6.05
CA VAL A 220 -19.48 2.23 5.72
C VAL A 220 -20.00 2.77 4.38
N LEU A 221 -20.46 1.92 3.48
CA LEU A 221 -20.99 2.33 2.18
C LEU A 221 -22.37 2.99 2.32
N LYS A 222 -22.56 4.13 1.65
CA LYS A 222 -23.88 4.77 1.58
C LYS A 222 -24.89 3.90 0.84
N PRO A 223 -26.19 3.98 1.18
CA PRO A 223 -27.25 3.31 0.42
C PRO A 223 -27.21 3.70 -1.07
N ASN A 224 -27.57 2.76 -1.95
CA ASN A 224 -27.60 2.95 -3.41
C ASN A 224 -26.25 3.33 -4.04
N ARG A 225 -25.14 2.90 -3.43
CA ARG A 225 -23.79 3.03 -3.98
C ARG A 225 -23.19 1.67 -4.27
N TYR A 226 -22.10 1.67 -5.04
CA TYR A 226 -21.49 0.45 -5.56
C TYR A 226 -20.22 0.08 -4.79
N CYS A 227 -20.05 -1.22 -4.57
CA CYS A 227 -18.82 -1.84 -4.14
C CYS A 227 -18.28 -2.68 -5.30
N VAL A 228 -17.11 -2.30 -5.82
CA VAL A 228 -16.43 -2.99 -6.92
C VAL A 228 -15.24 -3.72 -6.35
N ILE A 229 -15.27 -5.05 -6.43
CA ILE A 229 -14.22 -5.94 -5.94
C ILE A 229 -13.58 -6.62 -7.15
N VAL A 230 -12.32 -6.30 -7.41
CA VAL A 230 -11.53 -6.95 -8.46
C VAL A 230 -10.96 -8.24 -7.88
N ILE A 231 -11.58 -9.37 -8.24
CA ILE A 231 -11.17 -10.69 -7.76
C ILE A 231 -11.08 -11.69 -8.91
N GLY A 232 -10.05 -12.54 -8.88
CA GLY A 232 -9.90 -13.69 -9.76
C GLY A 232 -9.88 -15.01 -8.98
N ASN A 233 -10.17 -16.11 -9.67
CA ASN A 233 -10.01 -17.44 -9.11
C ASN A 233 -8.53 -17.72 -8.82
N VAL A 234 -8.27 -18.46 -7.73
CA VAL A 234 -6.90 -18.81 -7.34
C VAL A 234 -6.69 -20.31 -7.52
N THR A 235 -5.48 -20.69 -7.91
CA THR A 235 -5.06 -22.09 -7.91
C THR A 235 -4.35 -22.40 -6.60
N TYR A 236 -4.83 -23.40 -5.85
CA TYR A 236 -4.18 -23.88 -4.64
C TYR A 236 -3.94 -25.38 -4.76
N GLN A 237 -2.71 -25.83 -4.56
CA GLN A 237 -2.32 -27.25 -4.68
C GLN A 237 -2.75 -27.89 -6.03
N ASN A 238 -2.67 -27.14 -7.13
CA ASN A 238 -3.10 -27.52 -8.48
C ASN A 238 -4.61 -27.70 -8.67
N GLU A 239 -5.44 -27.31 -7.70
CA GLU A 239 -6.89 -27.23 -7.84
C GLU A 239 -7.34 -25.77 -7.92
N GLU A 240 -8.32 -25.50 -8.78
CA GLU A 240 -8.92 -24.18 -8.89
C GLU A 240 -9.93 -23.97 -7.76
N VAL A 241 -9.76 -22.88 -7.02
CA VAL A 241 -10.69 -22.41 -5.99
C VAL A 241 -11.51 -21.26 -6.58
N ASN A 242 -12.82 -21.49 -6.72
CA ASN A 242 -13.77 -20.50 -7.24
C ASN A 242 -14.02 -19.36 -6.22
N THR A 243 -13.00 -18.52 -6.07
CA THR A 243 -12.98 -17.44 -5.07
C THR A 243 -13.98 -16.34 -5.43
N THR A 244 -14.27 -16.19 -6.72
CA THR A 244 -15.28 -15.25 -7.22
C THR A 244 -16.66 -15.61 -6.68
N GLU A 245 -17.11 -16.85 -6.86
CA GLU A 245 -18.43 -17.29 -6.38
C GLU A 245 -18.52 -17.20 -4.86
N MET A 246 -17.48 -17.65 -4.15
CA MET A 246 -17.42 -17.55 -2.68
C MET A 246 -17.54 -16.10 -2.18
N THR A 247 -16.96 -15.15 -2.92
CA THR A 247 -17.04 -13.72 -2.61
C THR A 247 -18.45 -13.20 -2.86
N ILE A 248 -19.06 -13.53 -4.00
CA ILE A 248 -20.45 -13.17 -4.32
C ILE A 248 -21.40 -13.67 -3.23
N GLU A 249 -21.31 -14.95 -2.85
CA GLU A 249 -22.15 -15.52 -1.80
C GLU A 249 -21.95 -14.82 -0.45
N SER A 250 -20.71 -14.46 -0.10
CA SER A 250 -20.39 -13.78 1.15
C SER A 250 -20.94 -12.35 1.17
N CYS A 251 -20.83 -11.62 0.05
CA CYS A 251 -21.41 -10.29 -0.10
C CYS A 251 -22.95 -10.32 0.00
N LYS A 252 -23.61 -11.30 -0.65
CA LYS A 252 -25.06 -11.51 -0.55
C LYS A 252 -25.52 -11.76 0.89
N LYS A 253 -24.78 -12.58 1.66
CA LYS A 253 -25.08 -12.85 3.09
C LYS A 253 -25.03 -11.60 3.97
N VAL A 254 -24.22 -10.60 3.60
CA VAL A 254 -24.09 -9.33 4.34
C VAL A 254 -25.17 -8.33 3.95
N GLY A 255 -25.74 -8.43 2.75
CA GLY A 255 -26.83 -7.58 2.26
C GLY A 255 -26.53 -6.82 0.97
N PHE A 256 -25.41 -7.10 0.30
CA PHE A 256 -25.17 -6.58 -1.05
C PHE A 256 -26.08 -7.28 -2.07
N GLU A 257 -26.52 -6.51 -3.07
CA GLU A 257 -27.12 -7.04 -4.28
C GLU A 257 -26.00 -7.27 -5.32
N CYS A 258 -25.84 -8.53 -5.76
CA CYS A 258 -24.75 -8.96 -6.64
C CYS A 258 -25.26 -9.78 -7.81
#